data_AF-A0A411HK37-F1
#
_entry.id   AF-A0A411HK37-F1
#
_cell.length_a   1.000
_cell.length_b   1.000
_cell.length_c   1.000
_cell.angle_alpha   90.00
_cell.angle_beta   90.00
_cell.angle_gamma   90.00
#
_symmetry.space_group_name_H-M   'P 1'
#
loop_
_entity.id
_entity.type
_entity.pdbx_description
1 polymer ?
#
loop_
_entity_poly.entity_id
_entity_poly.type
_entity_poly.pdbx_seq_one_letter_code
_entity_poly.pdbx_strand_id
1 'polypeptide(L)' 'MNLANDTPPLPPIEPDPGDCCGEGCTNCVFDIYEAAMARYLIALAAWKRDRES' A
#
# COMPACT_ATOMS: atom_id res chain seq x y z
N MET A 1 19.25 -16.79 -0.51
CA MET A 1 17.81 -17.01 -0.24
C MET A 1 17.14 -15.66 -0.12
N ASN A 2 16.42 -15.22 -1.15
CA ASN A 2 15.73 -13.93 -1.17
C ASN A 2 14.26 -14.15 -0.82
N LEU A 3 13.98 -14.38 0.47
CA LEU A 3 12.64 -14.68 1.00
C LEU A 3 11.63 -13.56 0.77
N ALA A 4 12.09 -12.35 0.43
CA ALA A 4 11.24 -11.18 0.24
C ALA A 4 10.25 -11.31 -0.94
N ASN A 5 10.54 -12.17 -1.92
CA ASN A 5 9.67 -12.34 -3.10
C ASN A 5 8.64 -13.47 -2.94
N ASP A 6 8.78 -14.31 -1.91
CA ASP A 6 7.85 -15.43 -1.69
C ASP A 6 6.58 -14.99 -0.95
N THR A 7 6.69 -14.00 -0.07
CA THR A 7 5.53 -13.52 0.68
C THR A 7 4.73 -12.52 -0.15
N PRO A 8 3.39 -12.61 -0.17
CA PRO A 8 2.57 -11.59 -0.78
C PRO A 8 2.83 -10.24 -0.11
N PRO A 9 2.81 -9.12 -0.87
CA PRO A 9 2.85 -7.81 -0.25
C PRO A 9 1.67 -7.66 0.70
N LEU A 10 1.85 -6.88 1.77
CA LEU A 10 0.78 -6.59 2.72
C LEU A 10 0.04 -5.31 2.29
N PRO A 11 -1.30 -5.29 2.40
CA PRO A 11 -2.06 -4.08 2.11
C PRO A 11 -1.70 -2.97 3.11
N PRO A 12 -1.71 -1.70 2.68
CA PRO A 12 -1.59 -0.59 3.62
C PRO A 12 -2.79 -0.57 4.58
N ILE A 13 -2.56 -0.10 5.80
CA ILE A 13 -3.62 0.07 6.80
C ILE A 13 -4.41 1.33 6.43
N GLU A 14 -5.73 1.20 6.38
CA GLU A 14 -6.62 2.35 6.16
C GLU A 14 -6.53 3.31 7.36
N PRO A 15 -6.26 4.61 7.11
CA PRO A 15 -6.12 5.59 8.17
C PRO A 15 -7.47 5.96 8.78
N ASP A 16 -7.47 6.32 10.07
CA ASP A 16 -8.67 6.80 10.74
C ASP A 16 -8.96 8.26 10.32
N PRO A 17 -10.24 8.67 10.18
CA PRO A 17 -10.59 10.07 9.99
C PRO A 17 -9.99 11.03 11.03
N GLY A 18 -9.73 10.57 12.26
CA GLY A 18 -9.06 11.31 13.33
C GLY A 18 -7.55 11.52 13.12
N ASP A 19 -6.90 10.71 12.27
CA ASP A 19 -5.51 10.94 11.84
C ASP A 19 -5.42 12.06 10.79
N CYS A 20 -6.55 12.38 10.15
CA CYS A 20 -6.65 13.51 9.25
C CYS A 20 -6.80 14.80 10.05
N CYS A 21 -5.85 15.72 9.86
CA CYS A 21 -5.89 17.06 10.46
C CYS A 21 -7.17 17.84 10.11
N GLY A 22 -7.91 17.48 9.05
CA GLY A 22 -9.23 18.02 8.73
C GLY A 22 -9.27 19.48 8.24
N GLU A 23 -8.18 20.23 8.44
CA GLU A 23 -8.10 21.66 8.15
C GLU A 23 -7.38 21.99 6.82
N GLY A 24 -7.23 21.01 5.92
CA GLY A 24 -6.53 21.19 4.64
C GLY A 24 -5.00 21.10 4.75
N CYS A 25 -4.49 20.31 5.70
CA CYS A 25 -3.07 20.02 5.80
C CYS A 25 -2.48 19.49 4.48
N THR A 26 -1.28 19.94 4.13
CA THR A 26 -0.57 19.59 2.87
C THR A 26 -0.23 18.11 2.74
N ASN A 27 -0.23 17.37 3.85
CA ASN A 27 0.06 15.94 3.87
C ASN A 27 -1.15 15.18 4.42
N CYS A 28 -2.19 15.01 3.60
CA CYS A 28 -3.37 14.26 3.97
C CYS A 28 -3.02 12.78 4.13
N VAL A 29 -3.41 12.18 5.25
CA VAL A 29 -3.17 10.75 5.52
C VAL A 29 -3.82 9.86 4.45
N PHE A 30 -4.97 10.30 3.91
CA PHE A 30 -5.65 9.61 2.81
C PHE A 30 -4.82 9.68 1.52
N ASP A 31 -4.18 10.80 1.19
CA ASP A 31 -3.33 10.90 -0.01
C ASP A 31 -2.12 9.95 0.08
N ILE A 32 -1.53 9.84 1.26
CA ILE A 32 -0.44 8.89 1.54
C ILE A 32 -0.93 7.45 1.39
N TYR A 33 -2.10 7.15 1.95
CA TYR A 33 -2.73 5.83 1.88
C TYR A 33 -3.03 5.44 0.43
N GLU A 34 -3.63 6.32 -0.37
CA GLU A 34 -3.92 6.09 -1.79
C GLU A 34 -2.63 5.82 -2.58
N ALA A 35 -1.57 6.62 -2.35
CA ALA A 35 -0.28 6.41 -2.98
C ALA A 35 0.37 5.06 -2.55
N ALA A 36 0.21 4.65 -1.28
CA ALA A 36 0.67 3.37 -0.79
C ALA A 36 -0.14 2.21 -1.38
N MET A 37 -1.46 2.36 -1.51
CA MET A 37 -2.37 1.38 -2.09
C MET A 37 -2.03 1.14 -3.56
N ALA A 38 -1.76 2.19 -4.34
CA ALA A 38 -1.32 2.06 -5.72
C ALA A 38 -0.04 1.21 -5.85
N ARG A 39 0.95 1.44 -4.97
CA ARG A 39 2.19 0.66 -4.92
C ARG A 39 1.93 -0.80 -4.53
N TYR A 40 1.06 -1.02 -3.55
CA TYR A 40 0.65 -2.35 -3.12
C TYR A 40 0.01 -3.15 -4.27
N LEU A 41 -0.90 -2.54 -5.03
CA LEU A 41 -1.55 -3.19 -6.17
C LEU A 41 -0.55 -3.61 -7.26
N ILE A 42 0.42 -2.75 -7.57
CA ILE A 42 1.50 -3.05 -8.53
C ILE A 42 2.35 -4.23 -8.02
N ALA A 43 2.77 -4.18 -6.75
CA ALA A 43 3.55 -5.24 -6.14
C ALA A 43 2.77 -6.57 -6.08
N LEU A 44 1.47 -6.51 -5.78
CA LEU A 44 0.62 -7.70 -5.71
C LEU A 44 0.43 -8.33 -7.09
N ALA A 45 0.27 -7.52 -8.13
CA ALA A 45 0.18 -8.01 -9.50
C ALA A 45 1.48 -8.69 -9.95
N ALA A 46 2.65 -8.11 -9.63
CA ALA A 46 3.94 -8.72 -9.90
C ALA A 46 4.11 -10.06 -9.15
N TRP A 47 3.81 -10.07 -7.84
CA TRP A 47 3.87 -11.29 -7.04
C TRP A 47 2.94 -12.39 -7.55
N LYS A 48 1.71 -12.05 -7.97
CA LYS A 48 0.76 -13.02 -8.54
C LYS A 48 1.30 -13.62 -9.84
N ARG A 49 1.84 -12.78 -10.73
CA ARG A 49 2.44 -13.23 -11.99
C ARG A 49 3.60 -14.20 -11.78
N ASP A 50 4.47 -13.90 -10.82
CA ASP A 50 5.65 -14.72 -10.54
C ASP A 50 5.27 -16.10 -9.96
N ARG A 51 4.09 -16.22 -9.31
CA ARG A 51 3.60 -17.48 -8.74
C ARG A 51 2.65 -18.28 -9.63
N GLU A 52 2.09 -17.64 -10.66
CA GLU A 52 1.25 -18.29 -11.66
C GLU A 52 2.10 -18.91 -12.80
N SER A 53 3.42 -18.69 -12.80
CA SER A 53 4.40 -19.29 -13.74
C SER A 53 5.15 -20.46 -13.13
#